data_AF-A0A966FSE3-F1
#
_entry.id   AF-A0A966FSE3-F1
#
_cell.length_a   1.000
_cell.length_b   1.000
_cell.length_c   1.000
_cell.angle_alpha   90.00
_cell.angle_beta   90.00
_cell.angle_gamma   90.00
#
_symmetry.space_group_name_H-M   'P 1'
#
loop_
_entity.id
_entity.type
_entity.pdbx_description
1 polymer ?
#
loop_
_entity_poly.entity_id
_entity_poly.type
_entity_poly.pdbx_seq_one_letter_code
_entity_poly.pdbx_strand_id
1 'polypeptide(L)'
;MSEGLFGIHGAALEIRAQRMGVLGSNIANAGTPGYKARDIDFGAALQARLAGNETENATGRATVYRIPTMASLDGNTVEMGTEQAAFAENAVAYTATLGFLRGRVETVTRAIRGE
;
A
#
# COMPACT_ATOMS: atom_id res chain seq x y z
N MET A 1 -7.69 -19.40 7.19
CA MET A 1 -6.23 -19.42 7.02
C MET A 1 -5.93 -19.00 5.59
N SER A 2 -4.94 -18.13 5.35
CA SER A 2 -4.60 -17.62 4.01
C SER A 2 -4.07 -18.74 3.11
N GLU A 3 -4.94 -19.48 2.43
CA GLU A 3 -4.66 -20.69 1.64
C GLU A 3 -4.03 -20.40 0.26
N GLY A 4 -3.12 -19.42 0.17
CA GLY A 4 -2.35 -19.14 -1.05
C GLY A 4 -0.88 -19.52 -0.89
N LEU A 5 -0.23 -19.93 -1.99
CA LEU A 5 1.21 -20.26 -2.04
C LEU A 5 2.10 -19.17 -1.41
N PHE A 6 1.66 -17.92 -1.53
CA PHE A 6 2.37 -16.71 -1.08
C PHE A 6 1.80 -16.10 0.23
N GLY A 7 0.81 -16.76 0.84
CA GLY A 7 0.20 -16.39 2.10
C GLY A 7 -0.18 -14.91 2.19
N ILE A 8 0.00 -14.33 3.38
CA ILE A 8 -0.29 -12.93 3.67
C ILE A 8 0.62 -11.94 2.92
N HIS A 9 1.81 -12.37 2.50
CA HIS A 9 2.81 -11.49 1.90
C HIS A 9 2.46 -11.10 0.47
N GLY A 10 1.84 -12.02 -0.30
CA GLY A 10 1.34 -11.70 -1.65
C GLY A 10 0.27 -10.60 -1.59
N ALA A 11 -0.74 -10.79 -0.75
CA ALA A 11 -1.78 -9.79 -0.51
C ALA A 11 -1.22 -8.44 -0.03
N ALA A 12 -0.28 -8.48 0.93
CA ALA A 12 0.37 -7.29 1.44
C ALA A 12 1.17 -6.54 0.36
N LEU A 13 1.85 -7.25 -0.53
CA LEU A 13 2.64 -6.66 -1.61
C LEU A 13 1.74 -5.86 -2.57
N GLU A 14 0.62 -6.44 -2.98
CA GLU A 14 -0.33 -5.78 -3.89
C GLU A 14 -0.96 -4.54 -3.24
N ILE A 15 -1.37 -4.62 -1.98
CA ILE A 15 -1.93 -3.47 -1.24
C ILE A 15 -0.87 -2.36 -1.12
N ARG A 16 0.39 -2.70 -0.84
CA ARG A 16 1.47 -1.72 -0.78
C ARG A 16 1.76 -1.07 -2.12
N ALA A 17 1.66 -1.82 -3.22
CA ALA A 17 1.79 -1.26 -4.57
C ALA A 17 0.66 -0.24 -4.85
N GLN A 18 -0.59 -0.59 -4.52
CA GLN A 18 -1.74 0.31 -4.64
C GLN A 18 -1.55 1.58 -3.80
N ARG A 19 -1.14 1.43 -2.53
CA ARG A 19 -0.85 2.56 -1.64
C ARG A 19 0.27 3.45 -2.17
N MET A 20 1.32 2.86 -2.76
CA MET A 20 2.40 3.62 -3.40
C MET A 20 1.87 4.52 -4.53
N GLY A 21 0.93 4.02 -5.34
CA GLY A 21 0.25 4.80 -6.37
C GLY A 21 -0.56 5.96 -5.80
N VAL A 22 -1.30 5.74 -4.71
CA VAL A 22 -2.08 6.80 -4.03
C VAL A 22 -1.17 7.90 -3.49
N LEU A 23 -0.11 7.53 -2.77
CA LEU A 23 0.86 8.49 -2.22
C LEU A 23 1.59 9.24 -3.34
N GLY A 24 1.96 8.55 -4.43
CA GLY A 24 2.54 9.17 -5.62
C GLY A 24 1.59 10.17 -6.29
N SER A 25 0.29 9.86 -6.34
CA SER A 25 -0.73 10.80 -6.83
C SER A 25 -0.84 12.04 -5.95
N ASN A 26 -0.81 11.90 -4.62
CA ASN A 26 -0.80 13.04 -3.71
C ASN A 26 0.42 13.94 -3.96
N ILE A 27 1.64 13.36 -4.02
CA ILE A 27 2.88 14.09 -4.27
C ILE A 27 2.81 14.85 -5.60
N ALA A 28 2.33 14.22 -6.67
CA ALA A 28 2.21 14.85 -7.97
C ALA A 28 1.23 16.03 -8.00
N ASN A 29 0.17 15.97 -7.18
CA ASN A 29 -0.88 16.99 -7.09
C ASN A 29 -0.69 17.97 -5.91
N ALA A 30 0.48 17.98 -5.26
CA ALA A 30 0.76 18.89 -4.16
C ALA A 30 0.69 20.37 -4.55
N GLY A 31 0.86 20.69 -5.84
CA GLY A 31 0.71 22.04 -6.37
C GLY A 31 -0.67 22.33 -6.99
N THR A 32 -1.63 21.42 -6.88
CA THR A 32 -2.94 21.53 -7.53
C THR A 32 -3.97 22.12 -6.55
N PRO A 33 -4.52 23.32 -6.81
CA PRO A 33 -5.54 23.92 -5.95
C PRO A 33 -6.74 23.02 -5.74
N GLY A 34 -7.27 22.97 -4.52
CA GLY A 34 -8.45 22.18 -4.16
C GLY A 34 -8.25 20.65 -4.12
N TYR A 35 -7.06 20.12 -4.37
CA TYR A 35 -6.82 18.68 -4.34
C TYR A 35 -7.00 18.10 -2.92
N LYS A 36 -7.60 16.91 -2.84
CA LYS A 36 -7.85 16.20 -1.58
C LYS A 36 -7.02 14.93 -1.50
N ALA A 37 -6.00 14.97 -0.65
CA ALA A 37 -5.10 13.86 -0.37
C ALA A 37 -5.85 12.65 0.20
N ARG A 38 -5.47 11.47 -0.26
CA ARG A 38 -6.04 10.18 0.16
C ARG A 38 -4.96 9.24 0.67
N ASP A 39 -5.32 8.27 1.48
CA ASP A 39 -4.45 7.17 1.87
C ASP A 39 -5.26 5.88 1.95
N ILE A 40 -4.57 4.74 1.97
CA ILE A 40 -5.16 3.42 2.17
C ILE A 40 -4.85 2.98 3.60
N ASP A 41 -5.89 2.69 4.39
CA ASP A 41 -5.71 1.97 5.65
C ASP A 41 -5.27 0.54 5.33
N PHE A 42 -3.97 0.29 5.50
CA PHE A 42 -3.36 -0.98 5.20
C PHE A 42 -3.96 -2.13 6.03
N GLY A 43 -4.28 -1.89 7.29
CA GLY A 43 -4.82 -2.91 8.18
C GLY A 43 -6.22 -3.34 7.74
N ALA A 44 -7.08 -2.36 7.47
CA ALA A 44 -8.42 -2.60 6.96
C ALA A 44 -8.40 -3.27 5.58
N ALA A 45 -7.54 -2.79 4.66
CA ALA A 45 -7.37 -3.37 3.33
C ALA A 45 -6.90 -4.83 3.40
N LEU A 46 -5.92 -5.12 4.26
CA LEU A 46 -5.38 -6.48 4.42
C LEU A 46 -6.43 -7.42 5.00
N GLN A 47 -7.18 -6.99 6.02
CA GLN A 47 -8.26 -7.80 6.57
C GLN A 47 -9.34 -8.09 5.52
N ALA A 48 -9.77 -7.08 4.76
CA ALA A 48 -10.74 -7.26 3.68
C ALA A 48 -10.23 -8.23 2.60
N ARG A 49 -8.94 -8.12 2.22
CA ARG A 49 -8.31 -9.01 1.25
C ARG A 49 -8.20 -10.45 1.75
N LEU A 50 -7.92 -10.64 3.04
CA LEU A 50 -7.88 -11.95 3.69
C LEU A 50 -9.27 -12.56 3.90
N ALA A 51 -10.31 -11.73 3.98
CA ALA A 51 -11.71 -12.15 4.00
C ALA A 51 -12.24 -12.56 2.60
N GLY A 52 -11.39 -12.55 1.57
CA GLY A 52 -11.71 -13.04 0.22
C GLY A 52 -12.12 -11.96 -0.78
N ASN A 53 -12.07 -10.68 -0.41
CA ASN A 53 -12.32 -9.60 -1.36
C ASN A 53 -11.14 -9.45 -2.34
N GLU A 54 -11.41 -9.02 -3.56
CA GLU A 54 -10.36 -8.63 -4.51
C GLU A 54 -9.57 -7.43 -3.99
N THR A 55 -8.29 -7.33 -4.37
CA THR A 55 -7.39 -6.30 -3.87
C THR A 55 -7.92 -4.88 -4.15
N GLU A 56 -8.46 -4.63 -5.34
CA GLU A 56 -9.02 -3.33 -5.70
C GLU A 56 -10.25 -2.96 -4.86
N ASN A 57 -11.13 -3.92 -4.60
CA ASN A 57 -12.29 -3.69 -3.73
C ASN A 57 -11.84 -3.45 -2.27
N ALA A 58 -10.89 -4.26 -1.79
CA ALA A 58 -10.34 -4.15 -0.45
C ALA A 58 -9.66 -2.79 -0.22
N THR A 59 -8.82 -2.33 -1.16
CA THR A 59 -8.17 -1.01 -1.06
C THR A 59 -9.14 0.12 -1.28
N GLY A 60 -10.10 -0.01 -2.20
CA GLY A 60 -11.14 0.98 -2.45
C GLY A 60 -11.99 1.27 -1.20
N ARG A 61 -12.41 0.23 -0.48
CA ARG A 61 -13.17 0.38 0.78
C ARG A 61 -12.35 0.93 1.94
N ALA A 62 -11.04 0.69 1.92
CA ALA A 62 -10.09 1.15 2.94
C ALA A 62 -9.46 2.50 2.60
N THR A 63 -9.83 3.12 1.46
CA THR A 63 -9.32 4.43 1.07
C THR A 63 -10.01 5.52 1.88
N VAL A 64 -9.22 6.34 2.56
CA VAL A 64 -9.68 7.43 3.42
C VAL A 64 -9.08 8.75 2.99
N TYR A 65 -9.82 9.85 3.20
CA TYR A 65 -9.27 11.18 3.02
C TYR A 65 -8.35 11.54 4.19
N ARG A 66 -7.26 12.25 3.90
CA ARG A 66 -6.37 12.75 4.94
C ARG A 66 -6.96 13.99 5.60
N ILE A 67 -6.74 14.08 6.90
CA ILE A 67 -7.03 15.27 7.68
C ILE A 67 -5.73 16.06 7.74
N PRO A 68 -5.62 17.19 7.01
CA PRO A 68 -4.40 17.97 7.00
C PRO A 68 -4.16 18.59 8.38
N THR A 69 -2.90 18.58 8.85
CA THR A 69 -2.55 19.28 10.09
C THR A 69 -2.41 20.78 9.88
N MET A 70 -2.01 21.18 8.67
CA MET A 70 -1.97 22.56 8.22
C MET A 70 -2.91 22.74 7.03
N ALA A 71 -3.95 23.57 7.19
CA ALA A 71 -4.85 23.88 6.10
C ALA A 71 -4.19 24.84 5.11
N SER A 72 -4.14 24.46 3.83
CA SER A 72 -3.70 25.36 2.77
C SER A 72 -4.79 26.39 2.43
N LEU A 73 -4.36 27.60 2.06
CA LEU A 73 -5.25 28.70 1.66
C LEU A 73 -6.05 28.39 0.39
N ASP A 74 -5.51 27.57 -0.49
CA ASP A 74 -6.13 27.15 -1.76
C ASP A 74 -7.03 25.91 -1.63
N GLY A 75 -7.24 25.43 -0.41
CA GLY A 75 -8.03 24.24 -0.13
C GLY A 75 -7.37 22.91 -0.49
N ASN A 76 -6.09 22.92 -0.88
CA ASN A 76 -5.30 21.71 -1.00
C ASN A 76 -5.05 21.09 0.39
N THR A 77 -5.17 19.77 0.49
CA THR A 77 -4.91 19.04 1.74
C THR A 77 -3.64 18.19 1.68
N VAL A 78 -2.84 18.33 0.62
CA VAL A 78 -1.56 17.63 0.47
C VAL A 78 -0.49 18.37 1.28
N GLU A 79 0.14 17.64 2.20
CA GLU A 79 1.31 18.10 2.94
C GLU A 79 2.56 17.39 2.38
N MET A 80 3.31 18.07 1.50
CA MET A 80 4.38 17.44 0.70
C MET A 80 5.38 16.63 1.55
N GLY A 81 5.87 17.19 2.65
CA GLY A 81 6.82 16.49 3.54
C GLY A 81 6.23 15.21 4.14
N THR A 82 4.96 15.27 4.57
CA THR A 82 4.22 14.12 5.12
C THR A 82 4.00 13.04 4.06
N GLU A 83 3.64 13.43 2.84
CA GLU A 83 3.43 12.48 1.74
C GLU A 83 4.73 11.82 1.28
N GLN A 84 5.84 12.57 1.21
CA GLN A 84 7.16 12.01 0.87
C GLN A 84 7.65 11.03 1.94
N ALA A 85 7.46 11.34 3.22
CA ALA A 85 7.79 10.44 4.32
C ALA A 85 6.96 9.15 4.25
N ALA A 86 5.64 9.27 4.09
CA ALA A 86 4.75 8.12 3.96
C ALA A 86 5.08 7.26 2.73
N PHE A 87 5.47 7.88 1.61
CA PHE A 87 5.89 7.17 0.40
C PHE A 87 7.17 6.36 0.66
N ALA A 88 8.16 6.97 1.31
CA ALA A 88 9.41 6.30 1.65
C ALA A 88 9.18 5.12 2.61
N GLU A 89 8.37 5.31 3.66
CA GLU A 89 7.97 4.23 4.58
C GLU A 89 7.30 3.06 3.85
N ASN A 90 6.36 3.37 2.94
CA ASN A 90 5.68 2.35 2.17
C ASN A 90 6.62 1.63 1.19
N ALA A 91 7.60 2.34 0.60
CA ALA A 91 8.61 1.75 -0.29
C ALA A 91 9.54 0.78 0.45
N VAL A 92 9.97 1.12 1.67
CA VAL A 92 10.75 0.21 2.53
C VAL A 92 9.93 -1.04 2.85
N ALA A 93 8.68 -0.86 3.26
CA ALA A 93 7.81 -1.99 3.60
C ALA A 93 7.46 -2.87 2.39
N TYR A 94 7.32 -2.27 1.19
CA TYR A 94 7.12 -2.98 -0.07
C TYR A 94 8.34 -3.86 -0.39
N THR A 95 9.53 -3.28 -0.33
CA THR A 95 10.79 -4.00 -0.60
C THR A 95 11.01 -5.13 0.40
N ALA A 96 10.72 -4.91 1.68
CA ALA A 96 10.77 -5.94 2.71
C ALA A 96 9.79 -7.09 2.41
N THR A 97 8.55 -6.76 2.02
CA THR A 97 7.52 -7.75 1.65
C THR A 97 7.96 -8.59 0.43
N LEU A 98 8.58 -7.94 -0.57
CA LEU A 98 9.15 -8.61 -1.73
C LEU A 98 10.29 -9.58 -1.34
N GLY A 99 11.12 -9.21 -0.38
CA GLY A 99 12.16 -10.08 0.17
C GLY A 99 11.59 -11.36 0.78
N PHE A 100 10.54 -11.26 1.60
CA PHE A 100 9.85 -12.43 2.16
C PHE A 100 9.23 -13.31 1.07
N LEU A 101 8.60 -12.70 0.06
CA LEU A 101 8.01 -13.41 -1.06
C LEU A 101 9.07 -14.20 -1.85
N ARG A 102 10.22 -13.57 -2.13
CA ARG A 102 11.36 -14.21 -2.80
C ARG A 102 11.87 -15.42 -2.02
N GLY A 103 12.11 -15.28 -0.72
CA GLY A 103 12.56 -16.40 0.12
C GLY A 103 11.57 -17.58 0.13
N ARG A 104 10.26 -17.29 0.08
CA ARG A 104 9.23 -18.33 -0.04
C ARG A 104 9.29 -19.04 -1.39
N VAL A 105 9.44 -18.31 -2.49
CA VAL A 105 9.61 -18.87 -3.83
C VAL A 105 10.85 -19.76 -3.91
N GLU A 106 11.98 -19.30 -3.37
CA GLU A 106 13.22 -20.06 -3.32
C GLU A 106 13.06 -21.37 -2.55
N THR A 107 12.37 -21.32 -1.39
CA THR A 107 12.08 -22.51 -0.58
C THR A 107 11.24 -23.53 -1.35
N VAL A 108 10.18 -23.08 -2.03
CA VAL A 108 9.31 -23.95 -2.84
C VAL A 108 10.09 -24.52 -4.03
N THR A 109 10.91 -23.70 -4.69
CA THR A 109 11.71 -24.12 -5.84
C THR A 109 12.73 -25.20 -5.44
N ARG A 110 13.38 -25.04 -4.29
CA ARG A 110 14.31 -26.02 -3.73
C ARG A 110 13.60 -27.35 -3.41
N ALA A 111 12.45 -27.28 -2.76
CA ALA A 111 11.65 -28.46 -2.43
C ALA A 111 11.18 -29.23 -3.69
N ILE A 112 10.81 -28.52 -4.77
CA ILE A 112 10.43 -29.14 -6.06
C ILE A 112 11.64 -29.79 -6.74
N ARG A 113 12.83 -29.18 -6.62
CA ARG A 113 14.08 -29.74 -7.17
C ARG A 113 14.61 -30.94 -6.36
N GLY A 114 14.21 -31.07 -5.10
CA GLY A 114 14.66 -32.16 -4.21
C GLY A 114 15.99 -31.88 -3.52
N GLU A 115 16.37 -30.61 -3.38
CA GLU A 115 17.54 -30.13 -2.63
C GLU A 115 17.20 -29.76 -1.17
#